data_AF-A0A5M9JTR7-F1
#
_entry.id   AF-A0A5M9JTR7-F1
#
_cell.length_a   1.000
_cell.length_b   1.000
_cell.length_c   1.000
_cell.angle_alpha   90.00
_cell.angle_beta   90.00
_cell.angle_gamma   90.00
#
_symmetry.space_group_name_H-M   'P 1'
#
loop_
_entity.id
_entity.type
_entity.pdbx_description
1 polymer ?
#
loop_
_entity_poly.entity_id
_entity_poly.type
_entity_poly.pdbx_seq_one_letter_code
_entity_poly.pdbx_strand_id
1 'polypeptide(L)'
;MADNDLSDVEVQQLLKDAEERMRNAKQVIVNDDSSTKFSLPNLGKSSTSAITPYIKSTGQNAHVDSSQLIPAKDRKLANSVRTVEDPIVTKAKALKTKQATAGAKWYNMPKTVVTPELKRDLQLIRLRNVLDPKRFYKKDSARAEVPEYSQVGTIIEGPTEYFSSRLTNKERKQTFVEQVLAGEQSNHKFRNKYNDIQAAKASGKKEHYKKMKAPFDCKYHLSLRAIQCRTQALTLNGHCRLEQEHVEHLDEYPFQLLGRVEIGHYVHREDPLLFFSIF
;
A
#
# COMPACT_ATOMS: atom_id res chain seq x y z
N MET A 1 -7.74 56.43 18.84
CA MET A 1 -6.49 56.96 18.29
C MET A 1 -5.44 55.91 18.61
N ALA A 2 -5.08 55.06 17.66
CA ALA A 2 -4.03 54.06 17.83
C ALA A 2 -2.90 54.47 16.89
N ASP A 3 -1.81 54.91 17.50
CA ASP A 3 -0.62 55.40 16.82
C ASP A 3 0.10 54.20 16.18
N ASN A 4 0.13 54.18 14.84
CA ASN A 4 0.87 53.19 14.05
C ASN A 4 2.31 53.70 13.85
N ASP A 5 3.10 53.68 14.92
CA ASP A 5 4.53 53.98 14.83
C ASP A 5 5.26 52.74 14.27
N LEU A 6 5.48 52.75 12.96
CA LEU A 6 6.32 51.76 12.27
C LEU A 6 7.73 51.82 12.85
N SER A 7 8.30 50.66 13.17
CA SER A 7 9.68 50.58 13.67
C SER A 7 10.67 51.07 12.61
N ASP A 8 11.78 51.69 13.03
CA ASP A 8 12.78 52.25 12.11
C ASP A 8 13.35 51.20 11.13
N VAL A 9 13.34 49.94 11.55
CA VAL A 9 13.70 48.77 10.72
C VAL A 9 12.66 48.50 9.62
N GLU A 10 11.37 48.61 9.92
CA GLU A 10 10.29 48.50 8.92
C GLU A 10 10.32 49.64 7.91
N VAL A 11 10.65 50.86 8.35
CA VAL A 11 10.81 52.01 7.45
C VAL A 11 11.96 51.77 6.47
N GLN A 12 13.10 51.27 6.96
CA GLN A 12 14.24 50.92 6.10
C GLN A 12 13.91 49.77 5.13
N GLN A 13 13.12 48.79 5.58
CA GLN A 13 12.70 47.68 4.74
C GLN A 13 11.74 48.13 3.65
N LEU A 14 10.78 49.01 3.98
CA LEU A 14 9.88 49.63 3.01
C LEU A 14 10.62 50.50 1.99
N LEU A 15 11.65 51.24 2.41
CA LEU A 15 12.50 52.02 1.53
C LEU A 15 13.30 51.13 0.54
N LYS A 16 13.84 50.01 1.02
CA LYS A 16 14.52 49.03 0.15
C LYS A 16 13.58 48.39 -0.85
N ASP A 17 12.39 47.95 -0.41
CA ASP A 17 11.35 47.40 -1.28
C ASP A 17 10.91 48.42 -2.35
N ALA A 18 10.78 49.69 -1.97
CA ALA A 18 10.45 50.77 -2.91
C ALA A 18 11.57 51.01 -3.94
N GLU A 19 12.83 50.95 -3.51
CA GLU A 19 13.99 51.05 -4.41
C GLU A 19 14.02 49.90 -5.41
N GLU A 20 13.78 48.67 -4.98
CA GLU A 20 13.71 47.49 -5.85
C GLU A 20 12.56 47.60 -6.87
N ARG A 21 11.38 48.09 -6.45
CA ARG A 21 10.26 48.36 -7.36
C ARG A 21 10.60 49.42 -8.40
N MET A 22 11.29 50.50 -8.01
CA MET A 22 11.71 51.56 -8.93
C MET A 22 12.81 51.10 -9.89
N ARG A 23 13.75 50.26 -9.44
CA ARG A 23 14.77 49.66 -10.30
C ARG A 23 14.15 48.68 -11.29
N ASN A 24 13.22 47.83 -10.86
CA ASN A 24 12.50 46.91 -11.76
C ASN A 24 11.60 47.67 -12.74
N ALA A 25 10.90 48.72 -12.31
CA ALA A 25 10.16 49.60 -13.21
C ALA A 25 11.08 50.28 -14.24
N LYS A 26 12.29 50.71 -13.85
CA LYS A 26 13.28 51.27 -14.77
C LYS A 26 13.82 50.23 -15.76
N GLN A 27 13.97 48.97 -15.36
CA GLN A 27 14.32 47.87 -16.27
C GLN A 27 13.19 47.50 -17.25
N VAL A 28 11.92 47.69 -16.85
CA VAL A 28 10.77 47.57 -17.75
C VAL A 28 10.71 48.75 -18.74
N ILE A 29 11.02 49.97 -18.30
CA ILE A 29 11.01 51.17 -19.18
C ILE A 29 12.14 51.14 -20.23
N VAL A 30 13.28 50.50 -19.95
CA VAL A 30 14.40 50.42 -20.93
C VAL A 30 14.26 49.24 -21.90
N ASN A 31 13.44 48.23 -21.59
CA ASN A 31 13.27 47.03 -22.43
C ASN A 31 11.87 46.87 -23.06
N ASP A 32 10.95 47.81 -22.82
CA ASP A 32 9.60 47.75 -23.41
C ASP A 32 9.07 49.16 -23.74
N ASP A 33 9.60 49.77 -24.80
CA ASP A 33 8.99 50.93 -25.46
C ASP A 33 7.79 50.51 -26.35
N SER A 34 7.11 49.39 -26.05
CA SER A 34 6.07 48.84 -26.92
C SER A 34 4.70 48.58 -26.29
N SER A 35 4.49 48.68 -24.97
CA SER A 35 3.24 48.17 -24.36
C SER A 35 2.37 49.13 -23.54
N THR A 36 2.66 50.44 -23.44
CA THR A 36 1.76 51.40 -22.75
C THR A 36 1.33 52.61 -23.58
N LYS A 37 1.37 52.50 -24.91
CA LYS A 37 0.65 53.41 -25.81
C LYS A 37 -0.50 52.64 -26.45
N PHE A 38 -1.70 52.71 -25.85
CA PHE A 38 -2.93 52.48 -26.60
C PHE A 38 -3.06 53.63 -27.60
N SER A 39 -2.37 53.52 -28.74
CA SER A 39 -2.58 54.40 -29.88
C SER A 39 -3.90 53.98 -30.51
N LEU A 40 -4.94 54.77 -30.27
CA LEU A 40 -6.15 54.69 -31.07
C LEU A 40 -5.70 54.80 -32.53
N PRO A 41 -6.03 53.83 -33.41
CA PRO A 41 -5.67 53.93 -34.81
C PRO A 41 -6.27 55.22 -35.35
N ASN A 42 -5.39 56.15 -35.75
CA ASN A 42 -5.81 57.38 -36.37
C ASN A 42 -6.45 56.98 -37.70
N LEU A 43 -7.78 57.04 -37.77
CA LEU A 43 -8.52 56.94 -39.03
C LEU A 43 -8.10 58.17 -39.83
N GLY A 44 -7.00 58.03 -40.58
CA GLY A 44 -6.46 59.10 -41.39
C GLY A 44 -7.58 59.69 -42.23
N LYS A 45 -7.58 61.02 -42.35
CA LYS A 45 -8.45 61.75 -43.27
C LYS A 45 -8.06 61.40 -44.70
N SER A 46 -8.33 60.17 -45.12
CA SER A 46 -8.26 59.69 -46.49
C SER A 46 -9.69 59.45 -46.95
N SER A 47 -10.42 60.55 -47.08
CA SER A 47 -11.53 60.62 -48.00
C SER A 47 -11.00 60.35 -49.40
N THR A 48 -11.20 59.13 -49.92
CA THR A 48 -11.51 58.83 -51.35
C THR A 48 -11.39 57.35 -51.77
N SER A 49 -11.04 56.40 -50.90
CA SER A 49 -11.39 54.99 -51.21
C SER A 49 -12.82 54.74 -50.72
N ALA A 50 -13.77 54.76 -51.64
CA ALA A 50 -15.17 54.46 -51.33
C ALA A 50 -15.23 53.12 -50.57
N ILE A 51 -15.81 53.13 -49.36
CA ILE A 51 -16.05 51.92 -48.58
C ILE A 51 -16.85 50.97 -49.47
N THR A 52 -16.20 49.92 -49.95
CA THR A 52 -16.88 48.93 -50.79
C THR A 52 -17.78 48.10 -49.89
N PRO A 53 -19.09 48.02 -50.16
CA PRO A 53 -19.96 47.18 -49.36
C PRO A 53 -19.51 45.73 -49.53
N TYR A 54 -19.33 45.02 -48.42
CA TYR A 54 -18.97 43.59 -48.40
C TYR A 54 -20.09 42.70 -48.98
N ILE A 55 -21.27 43.29 -49.19
CA ILE A 55 -22.43 42.71 -49.85
C ILE A 55 -22.52 43.31 -51.26
N LYS A 56 -22.31 42.48 -52.28
CA LYS A 56 -22.42 42.85 -53.70
C LYS A 56 -23.77 42.34 -54.21
N SER A 57 -24.58 43.20 -54.83
CA SER A 57 -25.85 42.80 -55.46
C SER A 57 -25.55 42.22 -56.84
N THR A 58 -25.99 40.99 -57.11
CA THR A 58 -25.88 40.36 -58.42
C THR A 58 -27.28 39.93 -58.84
N GLY A 59 -27.96 40.76 -59.63
CA GLY A 59 -29.35 40.53 -60.03
C GLY A 59 -30.35 40.65 -58.87
N GLN A 60 -31.24 39.68 -58.69
CA GLN A 60 -32.27 39.69 -57.62
C GLN A 60 -31.74 39.31 -56.23
N ASN A 61 -30.51 38.77 -56.11
CA ASN A 61 -29.98 38.24 -54.86
C ASN A 61 -28.66 38.95 -54.46
N ALA A 62 -28.45 39.10 -53.15
CA ALA A 62 -27.23 39.67 -52.59
C ALA A 62 -26.20 38.58 -52.26
N HIS A 63 -24.94 38.76 -52.68
CA HIS A 63 -23.83 37.85 -52.39
C HIS A 63 -22.80 38.52 -51.47
N VAL A 64 -22.43 37.82 -50.38
CA VAL A 64 -21.36 38.22 -49.47
C VAL A 64 -20.01 37.65 -49.92
N ASP A 65 -18.97 38.47 -49.95
CA ASP A 65 -17.61 38.05 -50.32
C ASP A 65 -16.99 37.15 -49.24
N SER A 66 -16.75 35.86 -49.57
CA SER A 66 -16.30 34.86 -48.59
C SER A 66 -14.90 35.14 -48.02
N SER A 67 -14.10 35.96 -48.69
CA SER A 67 -12.76 36.36 -48.24
C SER A 67 -12.80 37.34 -47.05
N GLN A 68 -13.90 38.07 -46.92
CA GLN A 68 -14.13 39.04 -45.82
C GLN A 68 -14.92 38.43 -44.66
N LEU A 69 -15.35 37.18 -44.79
CA LEU A 69 -16.01 36.44 -43.71
C LEU A 69 -14.99 35.94 -42.69
N ILE A 70 -15.38 35.93 -41.42
CA ILE A 70 -14.61 35.31 -40.34
C ILE A 70 -14.30 33.85 -40.75
N PRO A 71 -13.04 33.39 -40.61
CA PRO A 71 -12.68 32.03 -40.93
C PRO A 71 -13.60 31.03 -40.24
N ALA A 72 -13.96 29.96 -40.96
CA ALA A 72 -14.88 28.95 -40.43
C ALA A 72 -14.38 28.32 -39.11
N LYS A 73 -13.07 28.31 -38.86
CA LYS A 73 -12.47 27.87 -37.59
C LYS A 73 -12.86 28.77 -36.42
N ASP A 74 -12.76 30.08 -36.59
CA ASP A 74 -13.03 31.06 -35.52
C ASP A 74 -14.54 31.13 -35.23
N ARG A 75 -15.37 31.03 -36.28
CA ARG A 75 -16.82 30.91 -36.13
C ARG A 75 -17.21 29.63 -35.38
N LYS A 76 -16.52 28.50 -35.61
CA LYS A 76 -16.73 27.26 -34.84
C LYS A 76 -16.27 27.38 -33.39
N LEU A 77 -15.14 28.03 -33.14
CA LEU A 77 -14.62 28.31 -31.79
C LEU A 77 -15.54 29.26 -30.99
N ALA A 78 -16.19 30.21 -31.66
CA ALA A 78 -17.15 31.12 -31.04
C ALA A 78 -18.49 30.43 -30.73
N ASN A 79 -18.97 29.59 -31.66
CA ASN A 79 -20.26 28.92 -31.54
C ASN A 79 -20.21 27.62 -30.71
N SER A 80 -19.01 27.07 -30.45
CA SER A 80 -18.87 25.88 -29.61
C SER A 80 -19.23 26.20 -28.16
N VAL A 81 -20.02 25.33 -27.54
CA VAL A 81 -20.37 25.42 -26.12
C VAL A 81 -19.08 25.36 -25.28
N ARG A 82 -18.83 26.43 -24.52
CA ARG A 82 -17.71 26.47 -23.57
C ARG A 82 -18.16 25.89 -22.23
N THR A 83 -17.55 24.80 -21.81
CA THR A 83 -17.74 24.28 -20.45
C THR A 83 -16.97 25.18 -19.48
N VAL A 84 -17.69 25.98 -18.68
CA VAL A 84 -17.09 26.78 -17.62
C VAL A 84 -16.94 25.88 -16.39
N GLU A 85 -15.70 25.56 -16.01
CA GLU A 85 -15.43 24.80 -14.79
C GLU A 85 -15.29 25.74 -13.59
N ASP A 86 -15.84 25.33 -12.44
CA ASP A 86 -15.70 26.08 -11.20
C ASP A 86 -14.23 26.18 -10.78
N PRO A 87 -13.75 27.38 -10.36
CA PRO A 87 -12.35 27.57 -10.00
C PRO A 87 -11.93 26.73 -8.78
N ILE A 88 -12.87 26.45 -7.87
CA ILE A 88 -12.64 25.62 -6.67
C ILE A 88 -12.43 24.16 -7.07
N VAL A 89 -13.32 23.63 -7.92
CA VAL A 89 -13.25 22.25 -8.41
C VAL A 89 -11.98 22.06 -9.25
N THR A 90 -11.64 23.04 -10.08
CA THR A 90 -10.41 23.02 -10.90
C THR A 90 -9.16 23.00 -10.02
N LYS A 91 -9.09 23.85 -8.98
CA LYS A 91 -7.98 23.85 -8.02
C LYS A 91 -7.87 22.52 -7.26
N ALA A 92 -9.00 21.96 -6.81
CA ALA A 92 -9.03 20.67 -6.12
C ALA A 92 -8.58 19.52 -7.03
N LYS A 93 -9.04 19.48 -8.29
CA LYS A 93 -8.59 18.52 -9.30
C LYS A 93 -7.08 18.64 -9.54
N ALA A 94 -6.55 19.86 -9.67
CA ALA A 94 -5.12 20.11 -9.85
C ALA A 94 -4.27 19.70 -8.63
N LEU A 95 -4.79 19.82 -7.41
CA LEU A 95 -4.11 19.33 -6.21
C LEU A 95 -4.09 17.80 -6.17
N LYS A 96 -5.19 17.14 -6.53
CA LYS A 96 -5.26 15.67 -6.61
C LYS A 96 -4.29 15.12 -7.66
N THR A 97 -4.20 15.73 -8.84
CA THR A 97 -3.24 15.30 -9.87
C THR A 97 -1.79 15.53 -9.43
N LYS A 98 -1.51 16.60 -8.69
CA LYS A 98 -0.19 16.82 -8.07
C LYS A 98 0.15 15.79 -7.00
N GLN A 99 -0.81 15.38 -6.18
CA GLN A 99 -0.61 14.37 -5.12
C GLN A 99 -0.60 12.93 -5.65
N ALA A 100 -1.17 12.68 -6.83
CA ALA A 100 -1.16 11.37 -7.47
C ALA A 100 0.25 10.91 -7.85
N THR A 101 1.20 11.85 -7.89
CA THR A 101 2.50 11.67 -8.50
C THR A 101 3.57 12.37 -7.66
N ALA A 102 4.74 11.75 -7.47
CA ALA A 102 5.86 12.34 -6.71
C ALA A 102 6.47 13.62 -7.34
N GLY A 103 5.99 14.00 -8.54
CA GLY A 103 6.39 15.18 -9.29
C GLY A 103 7.41 14.92 -10.41
N ALA A 104 7.66 15.94 -11.23
CA ALA A 104 8.54 15.84 -12.40
C ALA A 104 10.02 15.59 -12.04
N LYS A 105 10.47 16.06 -10.85
CA LYS A 105 11.82 15.80 -10.34
C LYS A 105 12.11 14.32 -10.14
N TRP A 106 11.07 13.53 -9.91
CA TRP A 106 11.16 12.09 -9.70
C TRP A 106 10.34 11.34 -10.76
N TYR A 107 10.54 11.75 -12.02
CA TYR A 107 9.99 11.12 -13.23
C TYR A 107 8.52 10.73 -13.15
N ASN A 108 7.73 11.53 -12.44
CA ASN A 108 6.32 11.28 -12.24
C ASN A 108 6.00 9.88 -11.65
N MET A 109 6.76 9.45 -10.63
CA MET A 109 6.46 8.20 -9.92
C MET A 109 5.04 8.20 -9.34
N PRO A 110 4.23 7.15 -9.57
CA PRO A 110 2.85 7.10 -9.10
C PRO A 110 2.77 6.91 -7.58
N LYS A 111 1.66 7.37 -7.00
CA LYS A 111 1.32 7.12 -5.60
C LYS A 111 1.04 5.64 -5.36
N THR A 112 1.53 5.12 -4.24
CA THR A 112 1.38 3.72 -3.86
C THR A 112 -0.09 3.36 -3.64
N VAL A 113 -0.57 2.35 -4.35
CA VAL A 113 -1.84 1.68 -4.07
C VAL A 113 -1.56 0.50 -3.15
N VAL A 114 -2.03 0.55 -1.91
CA VAL A 114 -1.74 -0.48 -0.90
C VAL A 114 -2.61 -1.71 -1.14
N THR A 115 -2.16 -2.60 -2.03
CA THR A 115 -2.75 -3.93 -2.19
C THR A 115 -2.31 -4.86 -1.05
N PRO A 116 -3.09 -5.90 -0.69
CA PRO A 116 -2.68 -6.84 0.35
C PRO A 116 -1.40 -7.60 -0.02
N GLU A 117 -1.17 -7.85 -1.31
CA GLU A 117 0.07 -8.46 -1.82
C GLU A 117 1.27 -7.56 -1.61
N LEU A 118 1.16 -6.30 -2.05
CA LEU A 118 2.22 -5.32 -1.88
C LEU A 118 2.53 -5.08 -0.40
N LYS A 119 1.50 -5.08 0.46
CA LYS A 119 1.69 -4.96 1.91
C LYS A 119 2.56 -6.10 2.47
N ARG A 120 2.34 -7.34 2.03
CA ARG A 120 3.17 -8.49 2.45
C ARG A 120 4.60 -8.36 1.93
N ASP A 121 4.78 -7.97 0.67
CA ASP A 121 6.11 -7.77 0.09
C ASP A 121 6.90 -6.67 0.83
N LEU A 122 6.25 -5.55 1.15
CA LEU A 122 6.86 -4.45 1.91
C LEU A 122 7.21 -4.85 3.35
N GLN A 123 6.36 -5.64 3.99
CA GLN A 123 6.67 -6.22 5.30
C GLN A 123 7.89 -7.15 5.20
N LEU A 124 7.99 -7.94 4.14
CA LEU A 124 9.10 -8.86 3.92
C LEU A 124 10.42 -8.11 3.68
N ILE A 125 10.39 -7.04 2.88
CA ILE A 125 11.56 -6.17 2.64
C ILE A 125 12.06 -5.55 3.95
N ARG A 126 11.14 -5.11 4.82
CA ARG A 126 11.51 -4.59 6.15
C ARG A 126 12.18 -5.66 7.01
N LEU A 127 11.70 -6.89 6.92
CA LEU A 127 12.23 -8.05 7.65
C LEU A 127 13.37 -8.76 6.90
N ARG A 128 13.98 -8.15 5.88
CA ARG A 128 15.07 -8.77 5.08
C ARG A 128 16.24 -9.28 5.92
N ASN A 129 16.51 -8.66 7.07
CA ASN A 129 17.54 -9.09 8.02
C ASN A 129 17.28 -10.49 8.62
N VAL A 130 16.02 -10.92 8.67
CA VAL A 130 15.62 -12.23 9.23
C VAL A 130 15.66 -13.31 8.15
N LEU A 131 15.57 -12.95 6.87
CA LEU A 131 15.51 -13.91 5.77
C LEU A 131 16.80 -14.69 5.59
N ASP A 132 17.93 -14.00 5.63
CA ASP A 132 19.25 -14.61 5.51
C ASP A 132 20.09 -14.30 6.76
N PRO A 133 20.41 -15.29 7.59
CA PRO A 133 21.21 -15.08 8.80
C PRO A 133 22.65 -14.62 8.50
N LYS A 134 23.13 -14.78 7.26
CA LYS A 134 24.49 -14.39 6.85
C LYS A 134 24.57 -12.97 6.29
N ARG A 135 23.44 -12.34 5.98
CA ARG A 135 23.39 -11.00 5.40
C ARG A 135 22.80 -10.02 6.40
N PHE A 136 23.66 -9.13 6.89
CA PHE A 136 23.27 -8.04 7.76
C PHE A 136 23.09 -6.76 6.94
N TYR A 137 21.87 -6.25 6.86
CA TYR A 137 21.60 -4.96 6.21
C TYR A 137 21.58 -3.82 7.23
N LYS A 138 21.80 -2.61 6.74
CA LYS A 138 21.61 -1.39 7.52
C LYS A 138 20.16 -1.33 8.02
N LYS A 139 19.99 -1.00 9.30
CA LYS A 139 18.68 -0.88 9.94
C LYS A 139 18.00 0.39 9.47
N ASP A 140 16.86 0.25 8.79
CA ASP A 140 16.00 1.38 8.46
C ASP A 140 15.23 1.80 9.71
N SER A 141 15.53 3.00 10.21
CA SER A 141 14.89 3.62 11.38
C SER A 141 13.57 4.31 11.07
N ALA A 142 13.23 4.46 9.78
CA ALA A 142 11.96 5.00 9.34
C ALA A 142 10.83 4.04 9.74
N ARG A 143 10.10 4.41 10.79
CA ARG A 143 8.98 3.63 11.35
C ARG A 143 7.72 3.65 10.48
N ALA A 144 7.73 4.36 9.35
CA ALA A 144 6.56 4.60 8.53
C ALA A 144 6.18 3.36 7.70
N GLU A 145 4.94 2.91 7.91
CA GLU A 145 4.27 1.86 7.19
C GLU A 145 4.03 2.30 5.74
N VAL A 146 4.61 1.56 4.78
CA VAL A 146 4.43 1.70 3.33
C VAL A 146 4.89 3.06 2.77
N PRO A 147 5.83 3.09 1.81
CA PRO A 147 6.22 4.35 1.17
C PRO A 147 5.03 5.00 0.45
N GLU A 148 4.92 6.33 0.50
CA GLU A 148 3.80 7.06 -0.13
C GLU A 148 3.79 6.87 -1.66
N TYR A 149 4.97 6.82 -2.28
CA TYR A 149 5.14 6.57 -3.71
C TYR A 149 6.01 5.32 -3.89
N SER A 150 5.55 4.38 -4.71
CA SER A 150 6.29 3.16 -5.01
C SER A 150 5.79 2.53 -6.30
N GLN A 151 6.68 1.75 -6.92
CA GLN A 151 6.39 0.99 -8.11
C GLN A 151 7.05 -0.38 -7.98
N VAL A 152 6.34 -1.42 -8.39
CA VAL A 152 6.89 -2.78 -8.48
C VAL A 152 7.44 -2.96 -9.89
N GLY A 153 8.69 -3.37 -9.99
CA GLY A 153 9.38 -3.63 -11.24
C GLY A 153 10.04 -5.00 -11.24
N THR A 154 10.24 -5.56 -12.42
CA THR A 154 10.98 -6.80 -12.63
C THR A 154 12.36 -6.48 -13.21
N ILE A 155 13.37 -7.25 -12.78
CA ILE A 155 14.73 -7.08 -13.28
C ILE A 155 14.81 -7.67 -14.69
N ILE A 156 15.23 -6.85 -15.66
CA ILE A 156 15.56 -7.31 -17.01
C ILE A 156 17.04 -7.71 -17.01
N GLU A 157 17.30 -8.99 -17.21
CA GLU A 157 18.65 -9.56 -17.20
C GLU A 157 19.48 -9.03 -18.38
N GLY A 158 20.76 -8.74 -18.11
CA GLY A 158 21.69 -8.28 -19.15
C GLY A 158 22.08 -9.39 -20.14
N PRO A 159 22.54 -9.04 -21.36
CA PRO A 159 22.90 -10.03 -22.38
C PRO A 159 24.19 -10.81 -22.07
N THR A 160 25.03 -10.32 -21.16
CA THR A 160 26.37 -10.86 -20.88
C THR A 160 26.40 -12.00 -19.87
N GLU A 161 25.37 -12.14 -19.04
CA GLU A 161 25.31 -13.15 -17.98
C GLU A 161 24.17 -14.12 -18.28
N TYR A 162 24.49 -15.34 -18.70
CA TYR A 162 23.49 -16.33 -19.11
C TYR A 162 23.21 -17.40 -18.03
N PHE A 163 24.25 -17.88 -17.34
CA PHE A 163 24.15 -19.11 -16.54
C PHE A 163 23.98 -18.88 -15.03
N SER A 164 24.44 -17.76 -14.47
CA SER A 164 24.52 -17.58 -13.01
C SER A 164 23.43 -16.68 -12.43
N SER A 165 23.16 -15.54 -13.08
CA SER A 165 22.22 -14.54 -12.57
C SER A 165 20.80 -14.70 -13.10
N ARG A 166 20.61 -15.52 -14.14
CA ARG A 166 19.30 -15.71 -14.77
C ARG A 166 18.46 -16.74 -14.05
N LEU A 167 17.20 -16.39 -13.79
CA LEU A 167 16.23 -17.31 -13.23
C LEU A 167 15.52 -18.07 -14.34
N THR A 168 15.35 -19.38 -14.16
CA THR A 168 14.52 -20.18 -15.06
C THR A 168 13.06 -19.76 -14.97
N ASN A 169 12.26 -20.04 -16.00
CA ASN A 169 10.84 -19.67 -15.99
C ASN A 169 10.05 -20.25 -14.80
N LYS A 170 10.50 -21.39 -14.25
CA LYS A 170 9.85 -22.03 -13.08
C LYS A 170 10.11 -21.27 -11.78
N GLU A 171 11.30 -20.69 -11.66
CA GLU A 171 11.76 -19.92 -10.49
C GLU A 171 11.26 -18.47 -10.52
N ARG A 172 10.93 -17.95 -11.71
CA ARG A 172 10.30 -16.63 -11.88
C ARG A 172 8.88 -16.66 -11.32
N LYS A 173 8.64 -15.88 -10.27
CA LYS A 173 7.34 -15.72 -9.60
C LYS A 173 6.78 -14.32 -9.79
N GLN A 174 5.48 -14.17 -9.55
CA GLN A 174 4.80 -12.87 -9.72
C GLN A 174 5.09 -11.92 -8.56
N THR A 175 5.19 -12.46 -7.33
CA THR A 175 5.42 -11.67 -6.11
C THR A 175 6.73 -12.05 -5.43
N PHE A 176 7.26 -11.12 -4.65
CA PHE A 176 8.51 -11.34 -3.92
C PHE A 176 8.34 -12.39 -2.81
N VAL A 177 7.22 -12.34 -2.08
CA VAL A 177 6.87 -13.35 -1.07
C VAL A 177 6.80 -14.75 -1.66
N GLU A 178 6.19 -14.92 -2.83
CA GLU A 178 6.08 -16.24 -3.49
C GLU A 178 7.46 -16.82 -3.83
N GLN A 179 8.38 -15.97 -4.30
CA GLN A 179 9.77 -16.38 -4.57
C GLN A 179 10.47 -16.87 -3.30
N VAL A 180 10.30 -16.14 -2.18
CA VAL A 180 10.88 -16.53 -0.88
C VAL A 180 10.28 -17.84 -0.37
N LEU A 181 8.97 -18.03 -0.54
CA LEU A 181 8.30 -19.28 -0.16
C LEU A 181 8.78 -20.47 -1.01
N ALA A 182 8.98 -20.29 -2.31
CA ALA A 182 9.55 -21.31 -3.18
C ALA A 182 10.98 -21.68 -2.74
N GLY A 183 11.80 -20.70 -2.35
CA GLY A 183 13.13 -20.95 -1.80
C GLY A 183 13.11 -21.67 -0.44
N GLU A 184 12.12 -21.42 0.40
CA GLU A 184 11.97 -22.09 1.70
C GLU A 184 11.52 -23.55 1.56
N GLN A 185 10.74 -23.89 0.53
CA GLN A 185 10.37 -25.30 0.27
C GLN A 185 11.60 -26.19 0.09
N SER A 186 12.70 -25.65 -0.41
CA SER A 186 13.96 -26.38 -0.57
C SER A 186 14.88 -26.29 0.66
N ASN A 187 14.82 -25.18 1.42
CA ASN A 187 15.78 -24.91 2.50
C ASN A 187 15.29 -25.33 3.90
N HIS A 188 13.97 -25.34 4.15
CA HIS A 188 13.33 -25.65 5.44
C HIS A 188 13.85 -24.86 6.66
N LYS A 189 14.55 -23.74 6.45
CA LYS A 189 15.23 -22.99 7.52
C LYS A 189 14.24 -22.27 8.41
N PHE A 190 13.24 -21.63 7.83
CA PHE A 190 12.20 -20.94 8.59
C PHE A 190 11.34 -21.93 9.37
N ARG A 191 11.01 -23.09 8.79
CA ARG A 191 10.26 -24.14 9.51
C ARG A 191 11.02 -24.65 10.74
N ASN A 192 12.30 -24.98 10.57
CA ASN A 192 13.13 -25.47 11.66
C ASN A 192 13.28 -24.39 12.75
N LYS A 193 13.63 -23.16 12.35
CA LYS A 193 13.80 -22.08 13.32
C LYS A 193 12.50 -21.70 14.03
N TYR A 194 11.37 -21.76 13.32
CA TYR A 194 10.05 -21.56 13.90
C TYR A 194 9.78 -22.62 14.98
N ASN A 195 10.02 -23.90 14.69
CA ASN A 195 9.84 -24.98 15.66
C ASN A 195 10.75 -24.81 16.88
N ASP A 196 12.01 -24.43 16.70
CA ASP A 196 12.93 -24.16 17.81
C ASP A 196 12.40 -23.02 18.69
N ILE A 197 11.91 -21.94 18.07
CA ILE A 197 11.32 -20.80 18.78
C ILE A 197 10.05 -21.23 19.51
N GLN A 198 9.20 -22.06 18.90
CA GLN A 198 7.99 -22.55 19.54
C GLN A 198 8.31 -23.47 20.73
N ALA A 199 9.27 -24.38 20.58
CA ALA A 199 9.73 -25.23 21.68
C ALA A 199 10.30 -24.39 22.84
N ALA A 200 11.15 -23.41 22.53
CA ALA A 200 11.68 -22.47 23.52
C ALA A 200 10.56 -21.67 24.20
N LYS A 201 9.59 -21.17 23.44
CA LYS A 201 8.43 -20.42 23.98
C LYS A 201 7.45 -21.31 24.73
N ALA A 202 7.37 -22.61 24.45
CA ALA A 202 6.49 -23.56 25.12
C ALA A 202 7.10 -24.11 26.42
N SER A 203 8.44 -24.09 26.52
CA SER A 203 9.15 -24.48 27.74
C SER A 203 8.66 -23.69 28.97
N GLY A 204 8.49 -24.38 30.10
CA GLY A 204 8.07 -23.78 31.37
C GLY A 204 6.61 -23.32 31.45
N LYS A 205 5.79 -23.47 30.40
CA LYS A 205 4.37 -23.08 30.42
C LYS A 205 3.45 -24.17 31.00
N LYS A 206 2.15 -23.99 30.81
CA LYS A 206 1.08 -24.89 31.30
C LYS A 206 1.31 -26.36 30.95
N GLU A 207 1.82 -26.66 29.76
CA GLU A 207 2.09 -28.06 29.36
C GLU A 207 3.21 -28.68 30.18
N HIS A 208 4.28 -27.93 30.46
CA HIS A 208 5.35 -28.37 31.34
C HIS A 208 4.82 -28.63 32.76
N TYR A 209 4.02 -27.70 33.31
CA TYR A 209 3.39 -27.87 34.62
C TYR A 209 2.46 -29.10 34.67
N LYS A 210 1.62 -29.32 33.65
CA LYS A 210 0.76 -30.50 33.54
C LYS A 210 1.58 -31.79 33.48
N LYS A 211 2.67 -31.83 32.71
CA LYS A 211 3.58 -32.98 32.64
C LYS A 211 4.25 -33.26 33.98
N MET A 212 4.64 -32.23 34.72
CA MET A 212 5.18 -32.41 36.08
C MET A 212 4.11 -32.89 37.07
N LYS A 213 2.87 -32.42 36.97
CA LYS A 213 1.78 -32.78 37.87
C LYS A 213 1.19 -34.16 37.60
N ALA A 214 1.10 -34.58 36.33
CA ALA A 214 0.57 -35.87 35.90
C ALA A 214 1.10 -37.09 36.69
N PRO A 215 2.43 -37.25 36.95
CA PRO A 215 2.92 -38.36 37.76
C PRO A 215 2.48 -38.28 39.22
N PHE A 216 2.30 -37.08 39.79
CA PHE A 216 1.75 -36.94 41.14
C PHE A 216 0.27 -37.31 41.16
N ASP A 217 -0.53 -36.81 40.22
CA ASP A 217 -1.96 -37.14 40.11
C ASP A 217 -2.18 -38.65 39.89
N CYS A 218 -1.34 -39.31 39.09
CA CYS A 218 -1.38 -40.77 38.93
C CYS A 218 -1.02 -41.53 40.21
N LYS A 219 0.00 -41.09 40.96
CA LYS A 219 0.39 -41.71 42.24
C LYS A 219 -0.72 -41.62 43.28
N TYR A 220 -1.39 -40.46 43.40
CA TYR A 220 -2.53 -40.29 44.32
C TYR A 220 -3.75 -41.12 43.91
N HIS A 221 -4.01 -41.29 42.62
CA HIS A 221 -5.12 -42.12 42.15
C HIS A 221 -4.87 -43.63 42.38
N LEU A 222 -3.64 -44.12 42.21
CA LEU A 222 -3.27 -45.50 42.57
C LEU A 222 -3.35 -45.75 44.08
N SER A 223 -2.91 -44.80 44.92
CA SER A 223 -2.98 -44.96 46.37
C SER A 223 -4.41 -44.89 46.91
N LEU A 224 -5.27 -44.01 46.38
CA LEU A 224 -6.67 -43.93 46.77
C LEU A 224 -7.46 -45.19 46.38
N ARG A 225 -7.21 -45.75 45.18
CA ARG A 225 -7.79 -47.05 44.80
C ARG A 225 -7.32 -48.19 45.71
N ALA A 226 -6.04 -48.20 46.10
CA ALA A 226 -5.50 -49.20 47.03
C ALA A 226 -6.09 -49.06 48.46
N ILE A 227 -6.32 -47.84 48.93
CA ILE A 227 -6.94 -47.57 50.24
C ILE A 227 -8.44 -47.95 50.21
N GLN A 228 -9.16 -47.63 49.13
CA GLN A 228 -10.57 -47.98 48.98
C GLN A 228 -10.80 -49.50 48.91
N CYS A 229 -9.86 -50.25 48.31
CA CYS A 229 -9.89 -51.71 48.33
C CYS A 229 -9.62 -52.28 49.74
N ARG A 230 -8.78 -51.60 50.54
CA ARG A 230 -8.46 -52.00 51.92
C ARG A 230 -9.58 -51.68 52.92
N THR A 231 -10.35 -50.61 52.71
CA THR A 231 -11.51 -50.27 53.56
C THR A 231 -12.73 -51.15 53.25
N GLN A 232 -12.97 -51.51 51.99
CA GLN A 232 -14.01 -52.49 51.63
C GLN A 232 -13.77 -53.87 52.27
N ALA A 233 -12.51 -54.29 52.37
CA ALA A 233 -12.13 -55.53 53.05
C ALA A 233 -12.31 -55.48 54.59
N LEU A 234 -12.30 -54.29 55.21
CA LEU A 234 -12.49 -54.12 56.66
C LEU A 234 -13.97 -53.91 57.05
N THR A 235 -14.82 -53.41 56.14
CA THR A 235 -16.27 -53.32 56.36
C THR A 235 -16.99 -54.66 56.20
N LEU A 236 -16.32 -55.66 55.63
CA LEU A 236 -16.82 -57.03 55.53
C LEU A 236 -16.07 -57.93 56.52
N ASN A 237 -16.32 -57.75 57.82
CA ASN A 237 -16.21 -58.87 58.76
C ASN A 237 -17.36 -59.85 58.46
N GLY A 238 -17.12 -60.68 57.45
CA GLY A 238 -18.05 -61.70 56.98
C GLY A 238 -17.61 -62.25 55.63
N HIS A 239 -16.49 -62.99 55.61
CA HIS A 239 -15.93 -63.75 54.49
C HIS A 239 -15.44 -62.97 53.25
N CYS A 240 -14.14 -62.71 53.18
CA CYS A 240 -13.42 -62.53 51.91
C CYS A 240 -12.79 -63.87 51.49
N ARG A 241 -13.46 -64.56 50.56
CA ARG A 241 -12.86 -65.66 49.80
C ARG A 241 -11.85 -65.05 48.83
N LEU A 242 -10.57 -65.36 49.05
CA LEU A 242 -9.53 -65.17 48.04
C LEU A 242 -9.83 -66.14 46.89
N GLU A 243 -10.43 -65.65 45.81
CA GLU A 243 -10.29 -66.31 44.52
C GLU A 243 -9.04 -65.75 43.86
N GLN A 244 -7.98 -66.57 43.93
CA GLN A 244 -6.88 -66.51 43.00
C GLN A 244 -7.43 -66.86 41.61
N GLU A 245 -7.62 -65.88 40.74
CA GLU A 245 -7.65 -66.14 39.31
C GLU A 245 -6.25 -65.87 38.73
N HIS A 246 -5.54 -66.99 38.62
CA HIS A 246 -4.65 -67.40 37.53
C HIS A 246 -3.95 -66.29 36.72
N VAL A 247 -2.64 -66.18 36.96
CA VAL A 247 -1.69 -65.61 36.02
C VAL A 247 -1.31 -66.71 35.02
N GLU A 248 -1.74 -66.58 33.76
CA GLU A 248 -1.04 -67.14 32.59
C GLU A 248 -0.99 -66.02 31.52
N HIS A 249 0.18 -65.47 31.19
CA HIS A 249 1.08 -65.93 30.11
C HIS A 249 0.35 -65.78 28.76
N LEU A 250 0.51 -64.72 27.98
CA LEU A 250 1.62 -64.28 27.11
C LEU A 250 1.08 -62.99 26.44
N ASP A 251 1.85 -61.98 26.05
CA ASP A 251 2.62 -62.00 24.81
C ASP A 251 3.49 -60.74 24.69
N GLU A 252 4.62 -61.01 24.06
CA GLU A 252 5.63 -60.13 23.52
C GLU A 252 5.09 -59.29 22.32
N TYR A 253 5.75 -58.15 22.07
CA TYR A 253 5.96 -57.50 20.75
C TYR A 253 4.98 -56.42 20.19
N PRO A 254 5.48 -55.56 19.27
CA PRO A 254 5.40 -54.10 19.36
C PRO A 254 4.48 -53.48 18.29
N PHE A 255 4.14 -52.19 18.44
CA PHE A 255 3.45 -51.45 17.37
C PHE A 255 4.32 -50.33 16.82
N GLN A 256 5.01 -50.63 15.72
CA GLN A 256 5.57 -49.66 14.81
C GLN A 256 4.46 -49.03 13.95
N LEU A 257 4.68 -47.75 13.65
CA LEU A 257 4.02 -46.96 12.62
C LEU A 257 4.04 -47.63 11.24
N LEU A 258 2.89 -47.66 10.56
CA LEU A 258 2.70 -47.24 9.16
C LEU A 258 1.27 -47.60 8.69
N GLY A 259 0.59 -46.69 7.97
CA GLY A 259 -0.53 -47.09 7.08
C GLY A 259 -1.82 -46.25 7.11
N ARG A 260 -1.74 -45.00 6.66
CA ARG A 260 -2.64 -44.33 5.69
C ARG A 260 -4.07 -44.91 5.50
N VAL A 261 -5.09 -44.13 5.88
CA VAL A 261 -6.43 -44.16 5.24
C VAL A 261 -6.82 -42.71 4.90
N GLU A 262 -7.07 -42.50 3.62
CA GLU A 262 -7.61 -41.30 3.00
C GLU A 262 -9.15 -41.25 3.15
N ILE A 263 -9.71 -40.08 2.79
CA ILE A 263 -11.14 -39.76 2.55
C ILE A 263 -11.84 -39.24 3.84
N GLY A 264 -12.43 -38.05 3.88
CA GLY A 264 -12.75 -37.12 2.80
C GLY A 264 -13.14 -35.72 3.29
N HIS A 265 -13.23 -34.84 2.29
CA HIS A 265 -13.75 -33.48 2.35
C HIS A 265 -15.04 -33.35 3.17
N TYR A 266 -15.12 -32.31 4.00
CA TYR A 266 -16.40 -31.69 4.35
C TYR A 266 -16.31 -30.20 4.02
N VAL A 267 -17.07 -29.82 2.98
CA VAL A 267 -17.22 -28.46 2.46
C VAL A 267 -18.68 -28.04 2.67
N HIS A 268 -18.85 -26.83 3.19
CA HIS A 268 -20.04 -25.94 3.17
C HIS A 268 -21.36 -26.32 3.86
N ARG A 269 -21.70 -25.49 4.86
CA ARG A 269 -22.99 -24.79 5.06
C ARG A 269 -22.70 -23.63 6.03
N GLU A 270 -22.57 -22.38 5.56
CA GLU A 270 -23.66 -21.40 5.42
C GLU A 270 -24.83 -21.65 6.37
N ASP A 271 -24.95 -20.78 7.37
CA ASP A 271 -26.23 -20.42 7.98
C ASP A 271 -26.18 -18.97 8.52
N PRO A 272 -27.33 -18.28 8.61
CA PRO A 272 -27.44 -16.85 8.36
C PRO A 272 -27.60 -15.99 9.63
N LEU A 273 -27.30 -14.71 9.46
CA LEU A 273 -27.96 -13.52 10.04
C LEU A 273 -28.66 -13.68 11.42
N LEU A 274 -28.00 -13.17 12.47
CA LEU A 274 -28.63 -12.55 13.65
C LEU A 274 -27.73 -11.37 14.05
N PHE A 275 -27.98 -10.14 13.59
CA PHE A 275 -28.81 -9.14 14.26
C PHE A 275 -28.75 -9.24 15.80
N PHE A 276 -27.78 -8.56 16.41
CA PHE A 276 -27.91 -8.04 17.76
C PHE A 276 -27.45 -6.58 17.78
N SER A 277 -28.45 -5.71 17.68
CA SER A 277 -28.40 -4.31 18.04
C SER A 277 -28.51 -4.23 19.56
N ILE A 278 -27.51 -3.65 20.23
CA ILE A 278 -27.66 -3.18 21.61
C ILE A 278 -27.03 -1.78 21.69
N PHE A 279 -27.85 -0.91 22.26
CA PHE A 279 -27.63 0.48 22.65
C PHE A 279 -26.46 0.62 23.64
#